data_AF-A0A967JYS6-F1
#
_entry.id   AF-A0A967JYS6-F1
#
_cell.length_a   1.000
_cell.length_b   1.000
_cell.length_c   1.000
_cell.angle_alpha   90.00
_cell.angle_beta   90.00
_cell.angle_gamma   90.00
#
_symmetry.space_group_name_H-M   'P 1'
#
loop_
_entity.id
_entity.type
_entity.pdbx_description
1 polymer ?
#
loop_
_entity_poly.entity_id
_entity_poly.type
_entity_poly.pdbx_seq_one_letter_code
_entity_poly.pdbx_strand_id
1 'polypeptide(L)' 'LIGSVPSRNRRGQPLNQIPGMTPSLLNLPPGCAFRARCERATDECLGEPAVVEYDGNRRARCFHPYLEGAS' A
#
# COMPACT_ATOMS: atom_id res chain seq x y z
N LEU A 1 -20.13 -3.13 2.12
CA LEU A 1 -19.08 -2.17 2.51
C LEU A 1 -19.51 -0.77 2.08
N ILE A 2 -20.22 -0.04 2.95
CA ILE A 2 -20.42 1.41 2.83
C ILE A 2 -20.61 1.91 4.26
N GLY A 3 -19.70 2.73 4.76
CA GLY A 3 -19.66 3.10 6.17
C GLY A 3 -18.83 4.35 6.46
N SER A 4 -18.68 5.22 5.46
CA SER A 4 -17.92 6.47 5.58
C SER A 4 -18.66 7.61 4.89
N VAL A 5 -19.89 7.89 5.34
CA VAL A 5 -20.62 9.10 4.97
C VAL A 5 -20.69 10.01 6.20
N PRO A 6 -19.74 10.95 6.38
CA PRO A 6 -19.82 11.93 7.45
C PRO A 6 -20.67 13.12 6.97
N SER A 7 -21.96 13.14 7.31
CA SER A 7 -22.81 14.29 6.95
C SER A 7 -23.82 14.73 8.00
N ARG A 8 -23.69 14.33 9.28
CA ARG A 8 -24.62 14.80 10.34
C ARG A 8 -24.02 15.00 11.74
N ASN A 9 -22.73 15.34 11.88
CA ASN A 9 -22.21 15.64 13.23
C ASN A 9 -22.52 17.09 13.64
N ARG A 10 -23.29 17.29 14.72
CA ARG A 10 -23.51 18.61 15.35
C ARG A 10 -22.17 19.16 15.87
N ARG A 11 -21.89 20.45 15.64
CA ARG A 11 -20.72 21.15 16.22
C ARG A 11 -20.80 21.09 17.75
N GLY A 12 -19.72 20.67 18.40
CA GLY A 12 -19.57 20.73 19.87
C GLY A 12 -19.47 19.39 20.62
N GLN A 13 -19.51 18.24 19.94
CA GLN A 13 -19.21 16.94 20.56
C GLN A 13 -17.74 16.57 20.30
N PRO A 14 -16.98 16.13 21.33
CA PRO A 14 -15.63 15.61 21.11
C PRO A 14 -15.70 14.43 20.14
N LEU A 15 -14.89 14.48 19.09
CA LEU A 15 -14.73 13.35 18.16
C LEU A 15 -14.23 12.16 18.97
N ASN A 16 -14.99 11.07 19.01
CA ASN A 16 -14.47 9.80 19.50
C ASN A 16 -13.30 9.41 18.59
N GLN A 17 -12.09 9.62 19.10
CA GLN A 17 -10.87 9.17 18.45
C GLN A 17 -10.95 7.67 18.28
N ILE A 18 -10.69 7.19 17.06
CA ILE A 18 -10.59 5.77 16.78
C ILE A 18 -9.39 5.24 17.57
N PRO A 19 -9.56 4.37 18.58
CA PRO A 19 -8.45 3.74 19.24
C PRO A 19 -7.94 2.64 18.33
N GLY A 20 -6.74 2.85 17.79
CA GLY A 20 -6.05 1.89 16.95
C GLY A 20 -4.72 2.49 16.55
N MET A 21 -3.66 2.13 17.26
CA MET A 21 -2.32 2.44 16.79
C MET A 21 -2.17 1.79 15.42
N THR A 22 -1.89 2.57 14.39
CA THR A 22 -1.45 2.04 13.10
C THR A 22 -0.25 1.14 13.42
N PRO A 23 -0.33 -0.18 13.18
CA PRO A 23 0.79 -1.06 13.51
C PRO A 23 2.04 -0.55 12.79
N SER A 24 3.13 -0.43 13.54
CA SER A 24 4.34 0.25 13.12
C SER A 24 4.82 -0.22 11.74
N LEU A 25 4.91 0.71 10.77
CA LEU A 25 5.54 0.52 9.46
C LEU A 25 7.07 0.26 9.55
N LEU A 26 7.62 0.10 10.75
CA LEU A 26 9.05 0.08 11.05
C LEU A 26 9.72 -1.30 10.91
N ASN A 27 8.94 -2.39 10.85
CA ASN A 27 9.48 -3.75 10.64
C ASN A 27 9.01 -4.32 9.31
N LEU A 28 9.24 -3.56 8.24
CA LEU A 28 9.03 -4.11 6.90
C LEU A 28 10.14 -5.16 6.65
N PRO A 29 9.78 -6.40 6.28
CA PRO A 29 10.77 -7.41 5.96
C PRO A 29 11.68 -6.89 4.83
N PRO A 30 12.97 -7.29 4.80
CA PRO A 30 13.86 -6.92 3.70
C PRO A 30 13.27 -7.39 2.37
N GLY A 31 13.48 -6.56 1.34
CA GLY A 31 12.97 -6.79 0.00
C GLY A 31 11.52 -6.35 -0.21
N CYS A 32 10.70 -7.20 -0.83
CA CYS A 32 9.33 -6.86 -1.18
C CYS A 32 8.37 -7.04 0.00
N ALA A 33 7.84 -5.94 0.54
CA ALA A 33 6.82 -5.93 1.59
C ALA A 33 5.54 -6.73 1.24
N PHE A 34 5.25 -6.85 -0.05
CA PHE A 34 4.06 -7.54 -0.56
C PHE A 34 4.27 -9.03 -0.80
N ARG A 35 5.51 -9.57 -0.65
CA ARG A 35 5.82 -10.97 -0.98
C ARG A 35 4.92 -11.99 -0.27
N ALA A 36 4.52 -11.69 0.98
CA ALA A 36 3.70 -12.59 1.78
C ALA A 36 2.27 -12.76 1.22
N ARG A 37 1.84 -11.86 0.33
CA ARG A 37 0.49 -11.85 -0.25
C ARG A 37 0.49 -11.72 -1.79
N CYS A 38 1.65 -11.74 -2.43
CA CYS A 38 1.80 -11.58 -3.88
C CYS A 38 1.82 -12.96 -4.54
N GLU A 39 0.91 -13.20 -5.48
CA GLU A 39 0.82 -14.45 -6.25
C GLU A 39 1.99 -14.66 -7.24
N ARG A 40 2.72 -13.59 -7.57
CA ARG A 40 3.91 -13.61 -8.44
C ARG A 40 5.22 -13.48 -7.65
N ALA A 41 5.18 -13.70 -6.33
CA ALA A 41 6.37 -13.67 -5.51
C ALA A 41 7.34 -14.79 -5.92
N THR A 42 8.60 -14.44 -6.09
CA THR A 42 9.71 -15.35 -6.37
C THR A 42 10.81 -15.13 -5.34
N ASP A 43 11.85 -15.97 -5.36
CA ASP A 43 13.00 -15.81 -4.46
C ASP A 43 13.70 -14.44 -4.62
N GLU A 44 13.67 -13.89 -5.84
CA GLU A 44 14.19 -12.55 -6.14
C GLU A 44 13.50 -11.44 -5.31
N CYS A 45 12.25 -11.65 -4.91
CA CYS A 45 11.49 -10.72 -4.06
C CYS A 45 11.98 -10.65 -2.60
N LEU A 46 12.97 -11.47 -2.21
CA LEU A 46 13.73 -11.31 -0.97
C LEU A 46 14.68 -10.10 -1.05
N GLY A 47 15.10 -9.71 -2.26
CA GLY A 47 15.87 -8.50 -2.53
C GLY A 47 14.99 -7.27 -2.71
N GLU A 48 15.60 -6.08 -2.69
CA GLU A 48 14.91 -4.82 -3.01
C GLU A 48 15.01 -4.54 -4.52
N PRO A 49 13.88 -4.47 -5.26
CA PRO A 49 13.90 -4.14 -6.68
C PRO A 49 14.19 -2.66 -6.91
N ALA A 50 14.80 -2.36 -8.05
CA ALA A 50 14.99 -0.99 -8.50
C ALA A 50 13.65 -0.27 -8.72
N VAL A 51 13.66 1.07 -8.62
CA VAL A 51 12.51 1.88 -9.02
C VAL A 51 12.43 1.91 -10.53
N VAL A 52 11.31 1.46 -11.07
CA VAL A 52 10.98 1.56 -12.50
C VAL A 52 9.91 2.63 -12.67
N GLU A 53 10.12 3.51 -13.64
CA GLU A 53 9.15 4.54 -14.03
C GLU A 53 8.28 4.01 -15.19
N TYR A 54 6.97 4.21 -15.08
CA TYR A 54 5.97 3.84 -16.08
C TYR A 54 5.22 5.10 -16.53
N ASP A 55 5.08 5.28 -17.85
CA ASP A 55 4.32 6.36 -18.49
C ASP A 55 4.61 7.77 -17.95
N GLY A 56 5.86 7.99 -17.52
CA GLY A 56 6.36 9.29 -17.05
C GLY A 56 5.81 9.79 -15.70
N ASN A 57 4.78 9.19 -15.13
CA ASN A 57 4.16 9.69 -13.89
C ASN A 57 3.84 8.60 -12.85
N ARG A 58 4.15 7.34 -13.15
CA ARG A 58 3.98 6.22 -12.22
C ARG A 58 5.33 5.63 -11.92
N ARG A 59 5.57 5.24 -10.66
CA ARG A 59 6.80 4.58 -10.26
C ARG A 59 6.46 3.36 -9.43
N ALA A 60 7.09 2.22 -9.71
CA ALA A 60 6.92 1.02 -8.91
C ALA A 60 8.27 0.33 -8.68
N ARG A 61 8.36 -0.37 -7.55
CA ARG A 61 9.44 -1.30 -7.23
C ARG A 61 8.88 -2.71 -7.29
N CYS A 62 9.10 -3.42 -8.39
CA CYS A 62 8.61 -4.77 -8.58
C CYS A 62 9.51 -5.53 -9.55
N PHE A 63 9.94 -6.73 -9.20
CA PHE A 63 10.66 -7.63 -10.11
C PHE A 63 9.75 -8.18 -11.21
N HIS A 64 8.47 -8.37 -10.88
CA HIS A 64 7.46 -8.88 -11.81
C HIS A 64 6.36 -7.83 -11.91
N PRO A 65 6.54 -6.68 -12.58
CA PRO A 65 5.47 -5.70 -12.71
C PRO A 65 4.32 -6.24 -13.57
N TYR A 66 3.10 -5.74 -13.36
CA TYR A 66 1.98 -6.07 -14.25
C TYR A 66 1.77 -4.88 -15.17
N LEU A 67 2.07 -5.07 -16.46
CA LEU A 67 2.01 -4.02 -17.47
C LEU A 67 0.78 -4.16 -18.35
N GLU A 68 -0.37 -4.50 -17.76
CA GLU A 68 -1.63 -4.38 -18.49
C GLU A 68 -2.00 -2.90 -18.63
N GLY A 69 -1.67 -2.35 -19.81
CA GLY A 69 -2.05 -1.00 -20.20
C GLY A 69 -0.90 -0.08 -20.61
N ALA A 70 0.30 -0.60 -20.92
CA ALA A 70 1.26 0.16 -21.72
C ALA A 70 0.82 0.06 -23.20
N SER A 71 -0.06 0.96 -23.62
CA SER A 71 -0.39 1.21 -25.02
C SER A 71 -0.21 2.69 -25.29
#